data_AF-A0A7Y4ZD29-F1
#
_entry.id   AF-A0A7Y4ZD29-F1
#
_cell.length_a   1.000
_cell.length_b   1.000
_cell.length_c   1.000
_cell.angle_alpha   90.00
_cell.angle_beta   90.00
_cell.angle_gamma   90.00
#
_symmetry.space_group_name_H-M   'P 1'
#
loop_
_entity.id
_entity.type
_entity.pdbx_description
1 polymer ?
#
loop_
_entity_poly.entity_id
_entity_poly.type
_entity_poly.pdbx_seq_one_letter_code
_entity_poly.pdbx_strand_id
1 'polypeptide(L)'
;MVSIIYEDKKIRLLFGDDSIPVSLGEVDNTNKTVNMNVTLVNGKPGVWTVRQLWDKEKTSYHLQLTLHDGTQDKLSFIRKISTDDLNKIANAESRATSGSISETVKTAEAITPTNPPIQVEPEIPPPPPKDTVSTVETQLKSTNDTSSEVNWMPSFDCAKASIGSERLICSNKELSDADVKLAQVYKSAINKSMNKTLLKSSQKAWRINERDACSMHA
;
A
#
# COMPACT_ATOMS: atom_id res chain seq x y z
N MET A 1 -12.17 0.11 5.08
CA MET A 1 -11.25 -1.04 5.10
C MET A 1 -12.05 -2.27 5.44
N VAL A 2 -11.92 -3.33 4.63
CA VAL A 2 -12.56 -4.63 4.90
C VAL A 2 -11.51 -5.58 5.46
N SER A 3 -11.83 -6.24 6.57
CA SER A 3 -10.99 -7.32 7.12
C SER A 3 -11.77 -8.63 7.12
N ILE A 4 -11.13 -9.71 6.66
CA ILE A 4 -11.67 -11.06 6.71
C ILE A 4 -10.95 -11.79 7.84
N ILE A 5 -11.68 -12.18 8.86
CA ILE A 5 -11.15 -12.87 10.04
C ILE A 5 -11.69 -14.29 10.06
N TYR A 6 -10.81 -15.28 10.18
CA TYR A 6 -11.19 -16.66 10.42
C TYR A 6 -10.64 -17.11 11.77
N GLU A 7 -11.55 -17.38 12.71
CA GLU A 7 -11.24 -17.80 14.08
C GLU A 7 -12.32 -18.77 14.55
N ASP A 8 -11.96 -19.80 15.32
CA ASP A 8 -12.89 -20.79 15.86
C ASP A 8 -13.81 -21.43 14.81
N LYS A 9 -13.26 -21.70 13.62
CA LYS A 9 -14.00 -22.23 12.46
C LYS A 9 -15.14 -21.33 11.95
N LYS A 10 -15.14 -20.05 12.35
CA LYS A 10 -16.12 -19.05 11.90
C LYS A 10 -15.41 -17.95 11.13
N ILE A 11 -16.02 -17.54 10.03
CA ILE A 11 -15.59 -16.34 9.30
C ILE A 11 -16.36 -15.14 9.89
N ARG A 12 -15.66 -14.03 10.10
CA ARG A 12 -16.23 -12.72 10.43
C ARG A 12 -15.69 -11.69 9.45
N LEU A 13 -16.55 -10.81 8.97
CA LEU A 13 -16.15 -9.67 8.17
C LEU A 13 -16.24 -8.42 9.01
N LEU A 14 -15.19 -7.60 8.98
CA LEU A 14 -15.21 -6.25 9.54
C LEU A 14 -15.30 -5.26 8.41
N PHE A 15 -16.29 -4.37 8.44
CA PHE A 15 -16.37 -3.22 7.56
C PHE A 15 -16.18 -1.95 8.39
N GLY A 16 -14.97 -1.40 8.41
CA GLY A 16 -14.62 -0.41 9.43
C GLY A 16 -14.62 -1.03 10.82
N ASP A 17 -15.46 -0.51 11.73
CA ASP A 17 -15.64 -1.04 13.09
C ASP A 17 -16.82 -2.02 13.21
N ASP A 18 -17.64 -2.15 12.18
CA ASP A 18 -18.84 -2.99 12.20
C ASP A 18 -18.49 -4.46 11.93
N SER A 19 -18.83 -5.31 12.89
CA SER A 19 -18.71 -6.77 12.74
C SER A 19 -19.94 -7.31 12.04
N ILE A 20 -19.75 -7.81 10.82
CA ILE A 20 -20.79 -8.40 10.01
C ILE A 20 -20.69 -9.93 10.13
N PRO A 21 -21.69 -10.59 10.76
CA PRO A 21 -21.74 -12.04 10.75
C PRO A 21 -21.94 -12.52 9.31
N VAL A 22 -21.15 -13.51 8.93
CA VAL A 22 -21.15 -14.05 7.58
C VAL A 22 -21.26 -15.57 7.64
N SER A 23 -22.02 -16.13 6.72
CA SER A 23 -21.98 -17.57 6.43
C SER A 23 -21.51 -17.79 5.00
N LEU A 24 -20.88 -18.95 4.79
CA LEU A 24 -20.46 -19.35 3.47
C LEU A 24 -21.71 -19.62 2.62
N GLY A 25 -21.79 -18.98 1.47
CA GLY A 25 -22.78 -19.24 0.44
C GLY A 25 -22.24 -20.21 -0.61
N GLU A 26 -22.66 -20.00 -1.86
CA GLU A 26 -22.23 -20.83 -2.98
C GLU A 26 -20.74 -20.64 -3.31
N VAL A 27 -20.08 -21.75 -3.64
CA VAL A 27 -18.72 -21.76 -4.17
C VAL A 27 -18.77 -22.23 -5.62
N ASP A 28 -18.51 -21.31 -6.54
CA ASP A 28 -18.47 -21.60 -7.98
C ASP A 28 -17.02 -21.82 -8.41
N ASN A 29 -16.69 -23.10 -8.66
CA ASN A 29 -15.37 -23.51 -9.11
C ASN A 29 -15.10 -23.18 -10.59
N THR A 30 -16.12 -22.94 -11.39
CA THR A 30 -16.01 -22.57 -12.80
C THR A 30 -15.65 -21.09 -12.91
N ASN A 31 -16.42 -20.24 -12.23
CA ASN A 31 -16.24 -18.78 -12.26
C ASN A 31 -15.24 -18.26 -11.21
N LYS A 32 -14.72 -19.15 -10.36
CA LYS A 32 -13.77 -18.85 -9.26
C LYS A 32 -14.31 -17.80 -8.30
N THR A 33 -15.57 -17.96 -7.89
CA THR A 33 -16.24 -17.06 -6.96
C THR A 33 -16.64 -17.78 -5.69
N VAL A 34 -16.46 -17.10 -4.57
CA VAL A 34 -16.98 -17.50 -3.26
C VAL A 34 -18.02 -16.48 -2.84
N ASN A 35 -19.26 -16.92 -2.76
CA ASN A 35 -20.37 -16.10 -2.27
C ASN A 35 -20.48 -16.23 -0.75
N MET A 36 -20.82 -15.13 -0.12
CA MET A 36 -20.95 -14.98 1.32
C MET A 36 -22.31 -14.36 1.62
N ASN A 37 -23.11 -15.05 2.43
CA ASN A 37 -24.37 -14.52 2.91
C ASN A 37 -24.08 -13.64 4.12
N VAL A 38 -24.50 -12.38 4.06
CA VAL A 38 -24.30 -11.41 5.12
C VAL A 38 -25.63 -10.86 5.62
N THR A 39 -25.68 -10.52 6.90
CA THR A 39 -26.76 -9.70 7.47
C THR A 39 -26.23 -8.29 7.68
N LEU A 40 -26.75 -7.34 6.92
CA LEU A 40 -26.33 -5.93 6.97
C LEU A 40 -26.78 -5.28 8.29
N VAL A 41 -26.18 -4.15 8.64
CA VAL A 41 -26.49 -3.40 9.88
C VAL A 41 -27.96 -3.00 10.02
N ASN A 42 -28.68 -2.87 8.89
CA ASN A 42 -30.12 -2.58 8.85
C ASN A 42 -31.00 -3.86 8.95
N GLY A 43 -30.41 -5.02 9.21
CA GLY A 43 -31.09 -6.32 9.30
C GLY A 43 -31.43 -6.96 7.95
N LYS A 44 -31.18 -6.30 6.82
CA LYS A 44 -31.46 -6.88 5.51
C LYS A 44 -30.41 -7.92 5.11
N PRO A 45 -30.81 -9.01 4.45
CA PRO A 45 -29.86 -9.95 3.88
C PRO A 45 -29.13 -9.31 2.69
N GLY A 46 -27.88 -9.69 2.49
CA GLY A 46 -27.08 -9.35 1.33
C GLY A 46 -26.18 -10.51 0.92
N VAL A 47 -25.69 -10.47 -0.31
CA VAL A 47 -24.68 -11.40 -0.81
C VAL A 47 -23.45 -10.61 -1.20
N TRP A 48 -22.31 -10.98 -0.65
CA TRP A 48 -21.02 -10.43 -1.04
C TRP A 48 -20.21 -11.53 -1.72
N THR A 49 -19.47 -11.17 -2.75
CA THR A 49 -18.73 -12.14 -3.57
C THR A 49 -17.25 -11.81 -3.56
N VAL A 50 -16.42 -12.80 -3.24
CA VAL A 50 -14.97 -12.72 -3.41
C VAL A 50 -14.59 -13.49 -4.67
N ARG A 51 -13.77 -12.87 -5.52
CA ARG A 51 -13.20 -13.53 -6.70
C ARG A 51 -11.72 -13.21 -6.86
N GLN A 52 -10.99 -14.14 -7.46
CA GLN A 52 -9.64 -13.88 -7.95
C GLN A 52 -9.72 -13.17 -9.30
N LEU A 53 -9.04 -12.03 -9.43
CA LEU A 53 -8.97 -11.26 -10.67
C LEU A 53 -7.52 -11.14 -11.14
N TRP A 54 -7.22 -11.77 -12.28
CA TRP A 54 -5.92 -11.68 -12.94
C TRP A 54 -5.79 -10.38 -13.73
N ASP A 55 -4.56 -9.88 -13.84
CA ASP A 55 -4.22 -8.91 -14.87
C ASP A 55 -4.31 -9.53 -16.28
N LYS A 56 -4.20 -8.68 -17.31
CA LYS A 56 -4.32 -9.10 -18.71
C LYS A 56 -3.27 -10.13 -19.11
N GLU A 57 -2.07 -10.03 -18.52
CA GLU A 57 -0.91 -10.87 -18.82
C GLU A 57 -0.86 -12.16 -17.99
N LYS A 58 -1.78 -12.31 -17.02
CA LYS A 58 -1.83 -13.40 -16.04
C LYS A 58 -0.55 -13.55 -15.23
N THR A 59 0.14 -12.46 -14.96
CA THR A 59 1.37 -12.45 -14.16
C THR A 59 1.10 -12.09 -12.71
N SER A 60 0.04 -11.32 -12.47
CA SER A 60 -0.40 -10.92 -11.14
C SER A 60 -1.91 -11.09 -10.97
N TYR A 61 -2.35 -11.31 -9.75
CA TYR A 61 -3.77 -11.30 -9.41
C TYR A 61 -4.02 -10.52 -8.13
N HIS A 62 -5.22 -9.97 -8.03
CA HIS A 62 -5.76 -9.41 -6.80
C HIS A 62 -7.02 -10.18 -6.40
N LEU A 63 -7.39 -10.10 -5.13
CA LEU A 63 -8.71 -10.50 -4.70
C LEU A 63 -9.64 -9.31 -4.89
N GLN A 64 -10.81 -9.54 -5.45
CA GLN A 64 -11.84 -8.52 -5.62
C GLN A 64 -13.05 -8.91 -4.76
N LEU A 65 -13.52 -7.96 -3.96
CA LEU A 65 -14.75 -8.08 -3.19
C LEU A 65 -15.84 -7.25 -3.88
N THR A 66 -16.95 -7.89 -4.21
CA THR A 66 -18.16 -7.22 -4.70
C THR A 66 -19.21 -7.23 -3.59
N LEU A 67 -19.69 -6.05 -3.23
CA LEU A 67 -20.75 -5.88 -2.24
C LEU A 67 -22.13 -6.03 -2.89
N HIS A 68 -23.15 -6.21 -2.04
CA HIS A 68 -24.55 -6.35 -2.43
C HIS A 68 -25.15 -5.15 -3.20
N ASP A 69 -24.54 -3.97 -3.10
CA ASP A 69 -24.91 -2.75 -3.83
C ASP A 69 -24.19 -2.64 -5.19
N GLY A 70 -23.37 -3.63 -5.55
CA GLY A 70 -22.55 -3.64 -6.75
C GLY A 70 -21.20 -2.94 -6.61
N THR A 71 -20.93 -2.28 -5.47
CA THR A 71 -19.63 -1.67 -5.20
C THR A 71 -18.53 -2.74 -5.21
N GLN A 72 -17.39 -2.41 -5.79
CA GLN A 72 -16.25 -3.31 -5.92
C GLN A 72 -15.03 -2.72 -5.23
N ASP A 73 -14.35 -3.54 -4.43
CA ASP A 73 -13.10 -3.18 -3.77
C ASP A 73 -12.01 -4.21 -4.11
N LYS A 74 -10.77 -3.74 -4.23
CA LYS A 74 -9.61 -4.60 -4.50
C LYS A 74 -8.91 -4.88 -3.18
N LEU A 75 -8.93 -6.14 -2.78
CA LEU A 75 -8.23 -6.62 -1.61
C LEU A 75 -6.78 -6.95 -1.98
N SER A 76 -5.88 -6.37 -1.20
CA SER A 76 -4.47 -6.76 -1.15
C SER A 76 -4.22 -7.52 0.14
N PHE A 77 -3.37 -8.55 0.09
CA PHE A 77 -2.93 -9.26 1.27
C PHE A 77 -1.49 -8.87 1.58
N ILE A 78 -1.26 -8.48 2.82
CA ILE A 78 0.09 -8.46 3.40
C ILE A 78 0.29 -9.87 3.96
N ARG A 79 1.09 -10.69 3.26
CA ARG A 79 1.44 -12.02 3.76
C ARG A 79 2.62 -11.88 4.71
N LYS A 80 2.53 -12.50 5.88
CA LYS A 80 3.72 -12.70 6.72
C LYS A 80 4.69 -13.59 5.94
N ILE A 81 5.96 -13.17 5.84
CA ILE A 81 7.01 -14.01 5.24
C ILE A 81 7.10 -15.31 6.05
N SER A 82 6.84 -16.44 5.41
CA SER A 82 6.88 -17.76 6.04
C SER A 82 8.30 -18.34 6.02
N THR A 83 8.53 -19.42 6.78
CA THR A 83 9.81 -20.14 6.75
C THR A 83 10.14 -20.68 5.35
N ASP A 84 9.14 -21.11 4.58
CA ASP A 84 9.34 -21.56 3.19
C ASP A 84 9.82 -20.42 2.29
N ASP A 85 9.31 -19.20 2.52
CA ASP A 85 9.76 -18.02 1.77
C ASP A 85 11.21 -17.66 2.09
N LEU A 86 11.59 -17.70 3.36
CA LEU A 86 12.99 -17.49 3.78
C LEU A 86 13.92 -18.51 3.14
N ASN A 87 13.52 -19.78 3.09
CA ASN A 87 14.29 -20.85 2.45
C ASN A 87 14.43 -20.62 0.94
N LYS A 88 13.38 -20.16 0.27
CA LYS A 88 13.43 -19.82 -1.16
C LYS A 88 14.37 -18.65 -1.44
N ILE A 89 14.37 -17.63 -0.58
CA ILE A 89 15.29 -16.48 -0.69
C ILE A 89 16.74 -16.96 -0.53
N ALA A 90 17.05 -17.73 0.52
CA ALA A 90 18.40 -18.27 0.74
C ALA A 90 18.89 -19.14 -0.43
N ASN A 91 18.00 -19.93 -1.04
CA ASN A 91 18.31 -20.75 -2.21
C ASN A 91 18.52 -19.92 -3.49
N ALA A 92 17.84 -18.78 -3.61
CA ALA A 92 18.05 -17.86 -4.72
C ALA A 92 19.38 -17.10 -4.59
N GLU A 93 19.71 -16.65 -3.38
CA GLU A 93 20.99 -15.99 -3.07
C GLU A 93 22.18 -16.91 -3.31
N SER A 94 22.12 -18.16 -2.85
CA SER A 94 23.18 -19.14 -3.09
C SER A 94 23.39 -19.45 -4.58
N ARG A 95 22.33 -19.44 -5.40
CA ARG A 95 22.43 -19.57 -6.86
C ARG A 95 23.05 -18.33 -7.52
N ALA A 96 22.76 -17.14 -7.03
CA ALA A 96 23.40 -15.91 -7.52
C ALA A 96 24.90 -15.90 -7.21
N THR A 97 25.30 -16.43 -6.05
CA THR A 97 26.71 -16.48 -5.63
C THR A 97 27.51 -17.59 -6.33
N SER A 98 26.87 -18.70 -6.72
CA SER A 98 27.54 -19.79 -7.46
C SER A 98 27.65 -19.56 -8.97
N GLY A 99 27.01 -18.52 -9.50
CA GLY A 99 26.98 -18.22 -10.95
C GLY A 99 28.18 -17.41 -11.47
N SER A 100 29.14 -17.05 -10.64
CA SER A 100 30.26 -16.17 -11.03
C SER A 100 31.62 -16.85 -10.98
N ILE A 101 31.80 -17.96 -11.71
CA ILE A 101 33.12 -18.38 -12.23
C ILE A 101 32.96 -19.47 -13.30
N SER A 102 32.69 -19.06 -14.53
CA SER A 102 33.32 -19.58 -15.77
C SER A 102 32.49 -19.18 -16.99
N GLU A 103 32.93 -18.16 -17.73
CA GLU A 103 33.27 -18.38 -19.13
C GLU A 103 34.12 -17.24 -19.67
N THR A 104 35.10 -17.67 -20.46
CA THR A 104 36.30 -16.98 -20.92
C THR A 104 36.07 -16.03 -22.08
N VAL A 105 36.85 -14.94 -22.04
CA VAL A 105 37.15 -13.94 -23.06
C VAL A 105 37.26 -14.49 -24.50
N LYS A 106 36.62 -13.82 -25.46
CA LYS A 106 37.22 -13.49 -26.77
C LYS A 106 36.64 -12.20 -27.39
N THR A 107 37.56 -11.48 -28.01
CA THR A 107 37.65 -10.05 -28.34
C THR A 107 36.90 -9.58 -29.60
N ALA A 108 36.34 -8.36 -29.49
CA ALA A 108 36.12 -7.26 -30.45
C ALA A 108 35.51 -7.49 -31.85
N GLU A 109 34.55 -6.63 -32.24
CA GLU A 109 34.85 -5.48 -33.12
C GLU A 109 33.73 -4.43 -33.13
N ALA A 110 34.11 -3.17 -33.32
CA ALA A 110 33.28 -1.99 -33.28
C ALA A 110 32.69 -1.64 -34.65
N ILE A 111 31.42 -1.23 -34.69
CA ILE A 111 30.88 -0.44 -35.81
C ILE A 111 29.84 0.56 -35.29
N THR A 112 30.18 1.83 -35.45
CA THR A 112 29.35 3.03 -35.24
C THR A 112 28.32 3.23 -36.36
N PRO A 113 27.32 4.11 -36.16
CA PRO A 113 25.96 3.95 -36.67
C PRO A 113 25.75 4.59 -38.05
N THR A 114 24.85 4.01 -38.84
CA THR A 114 24.24 4.68 -39.99
C THR A 114 22.73 4.48 -39.95
N ASN A 115 22.02 5.54 -39.60
CA ASN A 115 20.62 5.79 -39.99
C ASN A 115 20.68 7.05 -40.90
N PRO A 116 19.68 7.45 -41.73
CA PRO A 116 18.23 7.15 -41.68
C PRO A 116 17.65 7.00 -43.15
N PRO A 117 16.38 7.26 -43.54
CA PRO A 117 15.22 7.80 -42.78
C PRO A 117 13.78 7.38 -43.24
N ILE A 118 12.78 7.97 -42.55
CA ILE A 118 11.40 8.37 -42.97
C ILE A 118 10.25 7.39 -42.62
N GLN A 119 9.53 7.64 -41.51
CA GLN A 119 8.24 8.37 -41.31
C GLN A 119 7.03 7.43 -41.47
N VAL A 120 5.97 7.46 -40.65
CA VAL A 120 5.06 8.58 -40.42
C VAL A 120 4.43 8.51 -39.02
N GLU A 121 4.35 9.68 -38.40
CA GLU A 121 3.76 10.04 -37.12
C GLU A 121 2.30 10.49 -37.31
N PRO A 122 1.37 10.14 -36.39
CA PRO A 122 0.14 10.89 -36.21
C PRO A 122 0.27 11.85 -35.01
N GLU A 123 0.14 13.12 -35.39
CA GLU A 123 0.08 14.37 -34.65
C GLU A 123 -0.77 14.35 -33.36
N ILE A 124 -0.17 14.78 -32.25
CA ILE A 124 -0.88 15.25 -31.04
C ILE A 124 -0.62 16.76 -30.93
N PRO A 125 -1.65 17.60 -30.77
CA PRO A 125 -1.54 19.06 -30.86
C PRO A 125 -0.70 19.67 -29.70
N PRO A 126 0.00 20.78 -29.95
CA PRO A 126 0.82 21.44 -28.94
C PRO A 126 -0.03 22.18 -27.89
N PRO A 127 0.43 22.25 -26.63
CA PRO A 127 -0.17 23.12 -25.63
C PRO A 127 0.08 24.61 -25.96
N PRO A 128 -0.87 25.51 -25.66
CA PRO A 128 -0.71 26.93 -25.93
C PRO A 128 0.33 27.58 -25.00
N PRO A 129 1.05 28.61 -25.49
CA PRO A 129 2.08 29.32 -24.73
C PRO A 129 1.47 30.15 -23.60
N LYS A 130 2.08 30.04 -22.42
CA LYS A 130 2.00 31.05 -21.36
C LYS A 130 3.05 32.10 -21.67
N ASP A 131 2.60 33.33 -21.88
CA ASP A 131 3.09 34.55 -21.22
C ASP A 131 2.61 35.77 -22.00
N THR A 132 1.90 36.68 -21.34
CA THR A 132 2.22 38.12 -21.30
C THR A 132 1.29 38.81 -20.29
N VAL A 133 1.88 39.05 -19.13
CA VAL A 133 1.77 40.20 -18.21
C VAL A 133 0.83 41.34 -18.62
N SER A 134 -0.05 41.77 -17.70
CA SER A 134 -0.12 43.19 -17.35
C SER A 134 -0.58 43.41 -15.89
N THR A 135 0.39 43.96 -15.16
CA THR A 135 0.40 44.54 -13.83
C THR A 135 -0.70 45.57 -13.58
N VAL A 136 -1.30 45.53 -12.39
CA VAL A 136 -1.56 46.76 -11.62
C VAL A 136 -1.24 46.47 -10.14
N GLU A 137 -0.14 47.07 -9.67
CA GLU A 137 0.24 47.25 -8.26
C GLU A 137 -0.84 48.09 -7.56
N THR A 138 -1.21 47.89 -6.30
CA THR A 138 -0.53 48.39 -5.07
C THR A 138 -1.64 48.17 -4.00
N GLN A 139 -1.43 47.66 -2.79
CA GLN A 139 -0.70 48.33 -1.73
C GLN A 139 -0.40 47.36 -0.59
N LEU A 140 0.77 47.59 -0.04
CA LEU A 140 1.36 47.11 1.20
C LEU A 140 0.34 46.88 2.34
N LYS A 141 0.48 45.72 2.99
CA LYS A 141 0.62 45.75 4.44
C LYS A 141 1.59 44.67 4.90
N SER A 142 2.78 45.15 5.27
CA SER A 142 3.75 44.41 6.08
C SER A 142 3.09 44.01 7.39
N THR A 143 3.02 42.71 7.63
CA THR A 143 3.03 42.16 8.98
C THR A 143 4.06 41.06 8.98
N ASN A 144 5.16 41.29 9.70
CA ASN A 144 6.20 40.35 10.07
C ASN A 144 5.66 38.92 10.18
N ASP A 145 5.81 38.11 9.13
CA ASP A 145 5.66 36.67 9.28
C ASP A 145 7.02 36.17 9.76
N THR A 146 7.13 36.10 11.08
CA THR A 146 8.19 35.39 11.76
C THR A 146 8.13 33.97 11.22
N SER A 147 9.12 33.60 10.43
CA SER A 147 9.43 32.24 10.02
C SER A 147 9.53 31.37 11.28
N SER A 148 8.39 30.90 11.77
CA SER A 148 8.35 29.74 12.63
C SER A 148 8.75 28.60 11.71
N GLU A 149 10.01 28.20 11.83
CA GLU A 149 10.51 26.92 11.38
C GLU A 149 9.49 25.87 11.86
N VAL A 150 8.60 25.44 10.94
CA VAL A 150 7.63 24.39 11.25
C VAL A 150 8.48 23.15 11.42
N ASN A 151 8.87 22.92 12.67
CA ASN A 151 9.56 21.72 13.09
C ASN A 151 8.58 20.57 12.85
N TRP A 152 8.72 19.95 11.68
CA TRP A 152 7.96 18.76 11.32
C TRP A 152 8.49 17.64 12.19
N MET A 153 7.63 17.11 13.05
CA MET A 153 7.98 16.04 13.97
C MET A 153 6.90 14.98 13.92
N PRO A 154 7.28 13.70 14.05
CA PRO A 154 6.32 12.61 14.05
C PRO A 154 5.49 12.64 15.34
N SER A 155 4.56 11.70 15.47
CA SER A 155 3.70 11.59 16.65
C SER A 155 4.43 11.13 17.93
N PHE A 156 5.74 10.92 17.86
CA PHE A 156 6.60 10.49 18.96
C PHE A 156 7.86 11.36 19.06
N ASP A 157 8.53 11.26 20.21
CA ASP A 157 9.74 11.99 20.50
C ASP A 157 10.95 11.37 19.76
N CYS A 158 11.48 12.09 18.77
CA CYS A 158 12.65 11.66 18.00
C CYS A 158 13.91 11.46 18.84
N ALA A 159 14.04 12.12 20.00
CA ALA A 159 15.16 11.87 20.90
C ALA A 159 15.12 10.47 21.53
N LYS A 160 13.97 9.79 21.47
CA LYS A 160 13.76 8.43 21.98
C LYS A 160 13.75 7.37 20.88
N ALA A 161 13.98 7.76 19.62
CA ALA A 161 14.00 6.84 18.49
C ALA A 161 15.14 5.82 18.64
N SER A 162 14.76 4.54 18.78
CA SER A 162 15.72 3.47 19.13
C SER A 162 15.99 2.49 17.99
N ILE A 163 15.10 2.46 17.00
CA ILE A 163 15.13 1.52 15.87
C ILE A 163 15.19 2.25 14.53
N GLY A 164 15.62 1.54 13.47
CA GLY A 164 15.86 2.12 12.15
C GLY A 164 14.63 2.81 11.54
N SER A 165 13.45 2.19 11.66
CA SER A 165 12.18 2.75 11.18
C SER A 165 11.82 4.07 11.87
N GLU A 166 12.02 4.17 13.20
CA GLU A 166 11.77 5.41 13.95
C GLU A 166 12.71 6.53 13.53
N ARG A 167 14.00 6.22 13.32
CA ARG A 167 14.98 7.20 12.83
C ARG A 167 14.64 7.67 11.42
N LEU A 168 14.23 6.75 10.55
CA LEU A 168 13.82 7.07 9.18
C LEU A 168 12.62 8.04 9.18
N ILE A 169 11.61 7.75 9.99
CA ILE A 169 10.44 8.62 10.18
C ILE A 169 10.86 10.00 10.70
N CYS A 170 11.79 10.07 11.66
CA CYS A 170 12.32 11.34 12.17
C CYS A 170 13.15 12.13 11.16
N SER A 171 13.77 11.47 10.18
CA SER A 171 14.63 12.11 9.18
C SER A 171 13.92 12.52 7.89
N ASN A 172 12.66 12.13 7.71
CA ASN A 172 11.90 12.40 6.49
C ASN A 172 10.56 13.05 6.80
N LYS A 173 10.32 14.22 6.19
CA LYS A 173 9.12 15.02 6.43
C LYS A 173 7.84 14.30 6.04
N GLU A 174 7.80 13.66 4.86
CA GLU A 174 6.61 12.98 4.36
C GLU A 174 6.22 11.80 5.25
N LEU A 175 7.22 11.04 5.73
CA LEU A 175 7.02 9.93 6.67
C LEU A 175 6.60 10.42 8.05
N SER A 176 7.17 11.54 8.52
CA SER A 176 6.74 12.20 9.74
C SER A 176 5.27 12.64 9.67
N ASP A 177 4.85 13.28 8.57
CA ASP A 177 3.46 13.69 8.35
C ASP A 177 2.52 12.47 8.28
N ALA A 178 2.95 11.38 7.63
CA ALA A 178 2.20 10.13 7.59
C ALA A 178 2.06 9.48 8.98
N ASP A 179 3.10 9.52 9.81
CA ASP A 179 3.08 9.02 11.20
C ASP A 179 2.10 9.82 12.06
N VAL A 180 2.11 11.16 11.95
CA VAL A 180 1.13 12.04 12.62
C VAL A 180 -0.30 11.68 12.21
N LYS A 181 -0.55 11.51 10.91
CA LYS A 181 -1.88 11.13 10.40
C LYS A 181 -2.32 9.77 10.93
N LEU A 182 -1.42 8.78 10.95
CA LEU A 182 -1.70 7.46 11.49
C LEU A 182 -2.08 7.54 12.98
N ALA A 183 -1.34 8.31 13.78
CA ALA A 183 -1.63 8.47 15.20
C ALA A 183 -2.99 9.14 15.45
N GLN A 184 -3.36 10.14 14.64
CA GLN A 184 -4.68 10.80 14.71
C GLN A 184 -5.83 9.84 14.37
N VAL A 185 -5.68 9.05 13.31
CA VAL A 185 -6.67 8.04 12.91
C VAL A 185 -6.80 6.97 13.98
N TYR A 186 -5.68 6.46 14.50
CA TYR A 186 -5.68 5.45 15.56
C TYR A 186 -6.35 5.98 16.85
N LYS A 187 -6.05 7.22 17.25
CA LYS A 187 -6.71 7.87 18.40
C LYS A 187 -8.23 7.96 18.19
N SER A 188 -8.66 8.33 16.99
CA SER A 188 -10.09 8.41 16.64
C SER A 188 -10.75 7.03 16.67
N ALA A 189 -10.09 6.00 16.12
CA ALA A 189 -10.57 4.62 16.12
C ALA A 189 -10.67 4.06 17.56
N ILE A 190 -9.66 4.29 18.41
CA ILE A 190 -9.70 3.86 19.82
C ILE A 190 -10.84 4.51 20.60
N ASN A 191 -11.18 5.75 20.30
CA ASN A 191 -12.28 6.44 20.97
C ASN A 191 -13.65 5.86 20.57
N LYS A 192 -13.78 5.36 19.34
CA LYS A 192 -15.02 4.78 18.79
C LYS A 192 -15.15 3.27 19.00
N SER A 193 -14.03 2.57 19.22
CA SER A 193 -14.01 1.12 19.29
C SER A 193 -14.67 0.57 20.56
N MET A 194 -15.57 -0.40 20.36
CA MET A 194 -16.17 -1.22 21.42
C MET A 194 -15.16 -2.19 22.06
N ASN A 195 -14.11 -2.59 21.33
CA ASN A 195 -13.06 -3.50 21.81
C ASN A 195 -11.67 -2.86 21.68
N LYS A 196 -11.40 -1.89 22.57
CA LYS A 196 -10.12 -1.16 22.62
C LYS A 196 -8.91 -2.07 22.84
N THR A 197 -9.09 -3.18 23.56
CA THR A 197 -8.00 -4.14 23.83
C THR A 197 -7.53 -4.81 22.56
N LEU A 198 -8.46 -5.30 21.74
CA LEU A 198 -8.13 -5.90 20.45
C LEU A 198 -7.50 -4.88 19.49
N LEU A 199 -8.04 -3.66 19.43
CA LEU A 199 -7.47 -2.62 18.56
C LEU A 199 -6.04 -2.23 18.99
N LYS A 200 -5.77 -2.15 20.29
CA LYS A 200 -4.42 -1.91 20.84
C LYS A 200 -3.46 -3.05 20.51
N SER A 201 -3.89 -4.30 20.66
CA SER A 201 -3.03 -5.45 20.35
C SER A 201 -2.71 -5.53 18.87
N SER A 202 -3.70 -5.29 17.99
CA SER A 202 -3.51 -5.21 16.54
C SER A 202 -2.56 -4.09 16.13
N GLN A 203 -2.72 -2.87 16.66
CA GLN A 203 -1.80 -1.76 16.37
C GLN A 203 -0.37 -2.05 16.83
N LYS A 204 -0.21 -2.66 18.01
CA LYS A 204 1.10 -3.09 18.52
C LYS A 204 1.72 -4.15 17.60
N ALA A 205 0.94 -5.13 17.16
CA ALA A 205 1.39 -6.18 16.26
C ALA A 205 1.83 -5.62 14.91
N TRP A 206 1.04 -4.72 14.31
CA TRP A 206 1.41 -4.04 13.06
C TRP A 206 2.72 -3.26 13.22
N ARG A 207 2.85 -2.49 14.31
CA ARG A 207 4.05 -1.70 14.57
C ARG A 207 5.31 -2.56 14.59
N ILE A 208 5.26 -3.67 15.32
CA ILE A 208 6.41 -4.58 15.50
C ILE A 208 6.71 -5.37 14.22
N ASN A 209 5.69 -5.92 13.57
CA ASN A 209 5.89 -6.89 12.47
C ASN A 209 5.99 -6.24 11.09
N GLU A 210 5.46 -5.03 10.90
CA GLU A 210 5.45 -4.35 9.61
C GLU A 210 6.36 -3.13 9.63
N ARG A 211 6.04 -2.12 10.46
CA ARG A 211 6.79 -0.85 10.50
C ARG A 211 8.24 -1.08 10.95
N ASP A 212 8.44 -1.80 12.04
CA ASP A 212 9.75 -1.97 12.65
C ASP A 212 10.62 -2.99 11.89
N ALA A 213 10.00 -3.87 11.11
CA ALA A 213 10.67 -4.83 10.23
C ALA A 213 11.42 -4.16 9.06
N CYS A 214 11.02 -2.94 8.65
CA CYS A 214 11.71 -2.16 7.62
C CYS A 214 13.15 -1.75 8.00
N SER A 215 13.61 -2.03 9.22
CA SER A 215 14.97 -1.74 9.70
C SER A 215 16.07 -2.67 9.17
N MET A 216 15.73 -3.69 8.38
CA MET A 216 16.68 -4.71 7.90
C MET A 216 17.36 -4.39 6.55
N HIS A 217 17.04 -3.28 5.89
CA HIS A 217 17.58 -2.93 4.55
C HIS A 217 18.10 -1.48 4.55
N ALA A 218 19.18 -1.21 5.30
CA ALA A 218 19.97 0.01 5.20
C ALA A 218 21.36 -0.33 4.66
#